data_AF-A0A9E5PXX8-F1
#
_entry.id   AF-A0A9E5PXX8-F1
#
_cell.length_a   1.000
_cell.length_b   1.000
_cell.length_c   1.000
_cell.angle_alpha   90.00
_cell.angle_beta   90.00
_cell.angle_gamma   90.00
#
_symmetry.space_group_name_H-M   'P 1'
#
loop_
_entity.id
_entity.type
_entity.pdbx_description
1 polymer ?
#
loop_
_entity_poly.entity_id
_entity_poly.type
_entity_poly.pdbx_seq_one_letter_code
_entity_poly.pdbx_strand_id
1 'polypeptide(L)'
;ALHALRDLMHAPIVGVERGTLWRFTFTDGAVSEALQRELERAACRAGRYVNTNRDEWTWLDGDLPQKDRAALSRTVSLWVTVGDGRDVVAREYFQARMARTSLDATLTDVRRGTFYRLTTLHADPKAALESVLEIAVTRSRRHGLLLNPHYEQHEVLSVGGASPHVEAT
;
A
#
# COMPACT_ATOMS: atom_id res chain seq x y z
N ALA A 1 -12.41 6.83 13.71
CA ALA A 1 -11.38 7.29 12.76
C ALA A 1 -11.99 7.98 11.54
N LEU A 2 -12.88 7.31 10.78
CA LEU A 2 -13.56 7.88 9.59
C LEU A 2 -14.39 9.14 9.89
N HIS A 3 -15.12 9.18 11.01
CA HIS A 3 -15.84 10.38 11.45
C HIS A 3 -14.93 11.59 11.71
N ALA A 4 -13.79 11.39 12.38
CA ALA A 4 -12.82 12.46 12.62
C ALA A 4 -12.20 12.97 11.31
N LEU A 5 -11.96 12.11 10.32
CA LEU A 5 -11.47 12.53 8.99
C LEU A 5 -12.53 13.32 8.20
N ARG A 6 -13.80 12.89 8.27
CA ARG A 6 -14.91 13.56 7.58
C ARG A 6 -15.24 14.92 8.19
N ASP A 7 -15.27 15.00 9.51
CA ASP A 7 -15.69 16.19 10.25
C ASP A 7 -14.56 17.23 10.38
N LEU A 8 -13.28 16.82 10.35
CA LEU A 8 -12.16 17.74 10.48
C LEU A 8 -11.80 18.46 9.17
N MET A 9 -12.12 17.90 8.00
CA MET A 9 -11.53 18.37 6.74
C MET A 9 -12.51 18.74 5.63
N HIS A 10 -13.82 18.51 5.80
CA HIS A 10 -14.81 18.70 4.72
C HIS A 10 -14.42 18.05 3.38
N ALA A 11 -13.47 17.10 3.43
CA ALA A 11 -12.88 16.51 2.25
C ALA A 11 -13.86 15.48 1.67
N PRO A 12 -13.95 15.36 0.34
CA PRO A 12 -14.85 14.43 -0.33
C PRO A 12 -14.33 12.98 -0.25
N ILE A 13 -13.83 12.55 0.92
CA ILE A 13 -13.42 11.19 1.22
C ILE A 13 -14.59 10.41 1.78
N VAL A 14 -14.89 9.28 1.15
CA VAL A 14 -15.97 8.37 1.52
C VAL A 14 -15.47 7.05 2.08
N GLY A 15 -14.17 6.77 1.97
CA GLY A 15 -13.57 5.57 2.53
C GLY A 15 -12.08 5.77 2.82
N VAL A 16 -11.63 5.21 3.94
CA VAL A 16 -10.21 5.09 4.28
C VAL A 16 -9.95 3.70 4.78
N GLU A 17 -9.10 2.97 4.07
CA GLU A 17 -8.56 1.68 4.50
C GLU A 17 -7.09 1.90 4.88
N ARG A 18 -6.66 1.24 5.97
CA ARG A 18 -5.29 1.32 6.47
C ARG A 18 -4.76 -0.10 6.65
N GLY A 19 -3.54 -0.32 6.18
CA GLY A 19 -2.83 -1.59 6.33
C GLY A 19 -1.33 -1.39 6.49
N THR A 20 -0.59 -2.50 6.40
CA THR A 20 0.88 -2.50 6.36
C THR A 20 1.29 -3.11 5.04
N LEU A 21 2.02 -2.36 4.22
CA LEU A 21 2.55 -2.87 2.95
C LEU A 21 4.03 -3.20 3.09
N TRP A 22 4.38 -4.34 2.49
CA TRP A 22 5.73 -4.87 2.38
C TRP A 22 6.11 -4.96 0.90
N ARG A 23 7.29 -4.45 0.55
CA ARG A 23 7.87 -4.56 -0.79
C ARG A 23 9.12 -5.43 -0.70
N PHE A 24 9.19 -6.45 -1.54
CA PHE A 24 10.33 -7.34 -1.68
C PHE A 24 10.97 -7.06 -3.03
N THR A 25 12.30 -6.96 -3.07
CA THR A 25 13.04 -6.77 -4.32
C THR A 25 14.04 -7.91 -4.48
N PHE A 26 14.09 -8.48 -5.67
CA PHE A 26 14.94 -9.63 -6.01
C PHE A 26 15.96 -9.23 -7.08
N THR A 27 17.06 -9.97 -7.17
CA THR A 27 18.09 -9.77 -8.20
C THR A 27 17.57 -10.12 -9.59
N ASP A 28 16.80 -11.21 -9.69
CA ASP A 28 16.22 -11.68 -10.94
C ASP A 28 14.73 -11.29 -10.99
N GLY A 29 14.31 -10.69 -12.10
CA GLY A 29 12.94 -10.18 -12.26
C GLY A 29 11.87 -11.27 -12.13
N ALA A 30 10.60 -10.85 -12.10
CA ALA A 30 9.39 -11.68 -11.97
C ALA A 30 9.48 -12.85 -10.96
N VAL A 31 9.00 -12.59 -9.74
CA VAL A 31 8.90 -13.58 -8.66
C VAL A 31 8.01 -14.76 -9.08
N SER A 32 8.52 -15.99 -9.03
CA SER A 32 7.70 -17.18 -9.29
C SER A 32 6.59 -17.34 -8.24
N GLU A 33 5.45 -17.95 -8.63
CA GLU A 33 4.37 -18.24 -7.67
C GLU A 33 4.84 -19.08 -6.49
N ALA A 34 5.78 -20.01 -6.70
CA ALA A 34 6.32 -20.85 -5.64
C ALA A 34 7.08 -20.01 -4.59
N LEU A 35 7.81 -18.99 -5.06
CA LEU A 35 8.51 -18.03 -4.21
C LEU A 35 7.54 -17.11 -3.47
N GLN A 36 6.50 -16.60 -4.14
CA GLN A 36 5.43 -15.85 -3.47
C GLN A 36 4.80 -16.66 -2.33
N ARG A 37 4.41 -17.91 -2.58
CA ARG A 37 3.79 -18.78 -1.56
C ARG A 37 4.72 -19.09 -0.40
N GLU A 38 6.04 -19.19 -0.60
CA GLU A 38 6.96 -19.37 0.53
C GLU A 38 7.12 -18.07 1.32
N LEU A 39 7.20 -16.92 0.66
CA LEU A 39 7.24 -15.62 1.34
C LEU A 39 5.99 -15.39 2.18
N GLU A 40 4.81 -15.68 1.64
CA GLU A 40 3.55 -15.65 2.39
C GLU A 40 3.60 -16.58 3.61
N ARG A 41 4.06 -17.82 3.44
CA ARG A 41 4.20 -18.77 4.56
C ARG A 41 5.22 -18.32 5.59
N ALA A 42 6.31 -17.69 5.18
CA ALA A 42 7.32 -17.13 6.08
C ALA A 42 6.76 -15.93 6.84
N ALA A 43 6.00 -15.08 6.16
CA ALA A 43 5.35 -13.90 6.70
C ALA A 43 4.30 -14.27 7.76
N CYS A 44 3.43 -15.26 7.48
CA CYS A 44 2.47 -15.83 8.42
C CYS A 44 3.15 -16.44 9.65
N ARG A 45 4.22 -17.21 9.45
CA ARG A 45 4.94 -17.91 10.55
C ARG A 45 5.67 -16.95 11.46
N ALA A 46 6.14 -15.84 10.93
CA ALA A 46 6.88 -14.89 11.73
C ALA A 46 5.99 -14.22 12.79
N GLY A 47 4.68 -14.04 12.55
CA GLY A 47 3.69 -13.42 13.44
C GLY A 47 3.95 -11.94 13.80
N ARG A 48 5.23 -11.55 13.85
CA ARG A 48 5.80 -10.23 14.10
C ARG A 48 5.96 -9.39 12.83
N TYR A 49 5.88 -10.02 11.65
CA TYR A 49 6.15 -9.34 10.37
C TYR A 49 4.87 -9.14 9.56
N VAL A 50 4.05 -10.17 9.37
CA VAL A 50 2.76 -10.01 8.69
C VAL A 50 1.68 -10.72 9.48
N ASN A 51 0.67 -9.97 9.89
CA ASN A 51 -0.56 -10.53 10.42
C ASN A 51 -1.59 -10.56 9.30
N THR A 52 -1.75 -11.70 8.64
CA THR A 52 -2.71 -11.86 7.52
C THR A 52 -4.18 -11.67 7.92
N ASN A 53 -4.50 -11.67 9.22
CA ASN A 53 -5.85 -11.40 9.72
C ASN A 53 -6.12 -9.90 9.92
N ARG A 54 -5.08 -9.04 9.83
CA ARG A 54 -5.17 -7.60 10.10
C ARG A 54 -4.57 -6.74 8.98
N ASP A 55 -3.53 -7.24 8.32
CA ASP A 55 -2.72 -6.49 7.38
C ASP A 55 -3.13 -6.87 5.94
N GLU A 56 -3.60 -5.89 5.16
CA GLU A 56 -3.70 -6.06 3.71
C GLU A 56 -2.27 -6.10 3.15
N TRP A 57 -1.93 -7.18 2.44
CA TRP A 57 -0.65 -7.34 1.74
C TRP A 57 -0.92 -7.51 0.25
N THR A 58 -0.08 -6.91 -0.58
CA THR A 58 -0.21 -6.96 -2.04
C THR A 58 1.18 -6.92 -2.65
N TRP A 59 1.40 -7.78 -3.65
CA TRP A 59 2.63 -7.80 -4.43
C TRP A 59 2.62 -6.64 -5.40
N LEU A 60 3.63 -5.77 -5.34
CA LEU A 60 3.72 -4.58 -6.19
C LEU A 60 4.12 -4.86 -7.64
N ASP A 61 4.47 -6.11 -7.95
CA ASP A 61 4.67 -6.57 -9.33
C ASP A 61 3.35 -7.00 -10.00
N GLY A 62 2.22 -6.88 -9.30
CA GLY A 62 0.88 -7.15 -9.83
C GLY A 62 -0.06 -5.95 -9.69
N ASP A 63 -1.17 -5.99 -10.42
CA ASP A 63 -2.23 -4.99 -10.27
C ASP A 63 -2.74 -5.00 -8.83
N LEU A 64 -2.71 -3.83 -8.18
CA LEU A 64 -3.33 -3.65 -6.87
C LEU A 64 -4.81 -4.05 -6.99
N PRO A 65 -5.36 -4.89 -6.09
CA PRO A 65 -6.73 -5.33 -6.18
C PRO A 65 -7.67 -4.12 -6.20
N GLN A 66 -8.31 -3.88 -7.34
CA GLN A 66 -9.39 -2.90 -7.47
C GLN A 66 -10.64 -3.53 -6.88
N LYS A 67 -11.12 -3.00 -5.75
CA LYS A 67 -12.47 -3.32 -5.29
C LYS A 67 -13.45 -2.50 -6.11
N ASP A 68 -14.37 -3.16 -6.81
CA ASP A 68 -15.50 -2.53 -7.50
C ASP A 68 -16.19 -1.53 -6.57
N ARG A 69 -16.11 -0.24 -6.92
CA ARG A 69 -16.81 0.84 -6.24
C ARG A 69 -17.35 1.83 -7.26
N ALA A 70 -18.46 2.46 -6.88
CA ALA A 70 -19.33 3.27 -7.72
C ALA A 70 -18.61 4.11 -8.79
N ALA A 71 -19.23 4.20 -9.98
CA ALA A 71 -18.74 4.85 -11.19
C ALA A 71 -18.25 6.31 -11.02
N LEU A 72 -18.57 6.97 -9.92
CA LEU A 72 -18.19 8.35 -9.60
C LEU A 72 -17.14 8.47 -8.50
N SER A 73 -16.53 7.35 -8.08
CA SER A 73 -15.52 7.34 -7.02
C SER A 73 -14.14 6.96 -7.56
N ARG A 74 -13.12 7.65 -7.07
CA ARG A 74 -11.72 7.37 -7.35
C ARG A 74 -11.03 6.90 -6.10
N THR A 75 -10.16 5.92 -6.24
CA THR A 75 -9.38 5.36 -5.17
C THR A 75 -7.91 5.67 -5.38
N VAL A 76 -7.30 6.34 -4.41
CA VAL A 76 -5.87 6.63 -4.40
C VAL A 76 -5.20 5.73 -3.37
N SER A 77 -4.17 5.02 -3.80
CA SER A 77 -3.37 4.14 -2.95
C SER A 77 -2.03 4.82 -2.63
N LEU A 78 -1.77 5.06 -1.35
CA LEU A 78 -0.54 5.65 -0.84
C LEU A 78 0.22 4.64 0.01
N TRP A 79 1.53 4.63 -0.14
CA TRP A 79 2.44 3.93 0.76
C TRP A 79 3.33 4.92 1.48
N VAL A 80 3.34 4.87 2.81
CA VAL A 80 4.06 5.80 3.67
C VAL A 80 5.15 5.05 4.41
N THR A 81 6.40 5.48 4.27
CA THR A 81 7.56 4.86 4.91
C THR A 81 8.25 5.82 5.87
N VAL A 82 8.77 5.32 6.99
CA VAL A 82 9.72 6.07 7.81
C VAL A 82 11.10 5.97 7.17
N GLY A 83 11.72 7.10 6.85
CA GLY A 83 12.95 7.11 6.03
C GLY A 83 12.73 6.42 4.66
N ASP A 84 13.65 5.55 4.26
CA ASP A 84 13.57 4.77 3.02
C ASP A 84 12.72 3.49 3.15
N GLY A 85 12.16 3.23 4.34
CA GLY A 85 11.34 2.07 4.65
C GLY A 85 12.10 0.75 4.72
N ARG A 86 13.44 0.72 4.59
CA ARG A 86 14.21 -0.53 4.60
C ARG A 86 14.15 -1.24 5.94
N ASP A 87 13.94 -2.55 5.89
CA ASP A 87 13.93 -3.44 7.04
C ASP A 87 14.99 -4.53 6.85
N VAL A 88 16.22 -4.23 7.29
CA VAL A 88 17.39 -5.12 7.17
C VAL A 88 17.15 -6.45 7.90
N VAL A 89 16.49 -6.39 9.07
CA VAL A 89 16.22 -7.57 9.90
C VAL A 89 15.17 -8.47 9.23
N ALA A 90 14.13 -7.88 8.63
CA ALA A 90 13.17 -8.64 7.84
C ALA A 90 13.84 -9.25 6.60
N ARG A 91 14.66 -8.49 5.86
CA ARG A 91 15.41 -8.98 4.70
C ARG A 91 16.25 -10.21 5.05
N GLU A 92 17.05 -10.15 6.12
CA GLU A 92 17.89 -11.27 6.56
C GLU A 92 17.05 -12.49 6.95
N TYR A 93 15.93 -12.27 7.64
CA TYR A 93 15.00 -13.34 7.98
C TYR A 93 14.42 -14.03 6.74
N PHE A 94 13.90 -13.27 5.78
CA PHE A 94 13.30 -13.82 4.56
C PHE A 94 14.35 -14.48 3.67
N GLN A 95 15.54 -13.88 3.53
CA GLN A 95 16.66 -14.49 2.79
C GLN A 95 17.08 -15.83 3.42
N ALA A 96 17.26 -15.89 4.75
CA ALA A 96 17.61 -17.13 5.43
C ALA A 96 16.51 -18.19 5.29
N ARG A 97 15.25 -17.77 5.17
CA ARG A 97 14.13 -18.68 4.97
C ARG A 97 14.10 -19.25 3.55
N MET A 98 14.33 -18.40 2.54
CA MET A 98 14.42 -18.80 1.14
C MET A 98 15.60 -19.72 0.88
N ALA A 99 16.75 -19.48 1.51
CA ALA A 99 17.93 -20.35 1.39
C ALA A 99 17.70 -21.80 1.86
N ARG A 100 16.61 -22.05 2.60
CA ARG A 100 16.18 -23.41 3.01
C ARG A 100 15.26 -24.08 1.99
N THR A 101 14.99 -23.41 0.87
CA THR A 101 14.18 -23.92 -0.24
C THR A 101 15.07 -24.13 -1.46
N SER A 102 14.60 -24.93 -2.42
CA SER A 102 15.25 -25.10 -3.72
C SER A 102 14.96 -23.96 -4.70
N LEU A 103 14.47 -22.82 -4.21
CA LEU A 103 14.13 -21.66 -5.03
C LEU A 103 15.38 -20.79 -5.14
N ASP A 104 15.97 -20.76 -6.33
CA ASP A 104 17.12 -19.91 -6.63
C ASP A 104 16.64 -18.47 -6.81
N ALA A 105 16.60 -17.73 -5.70
CA ALA A 105 16.21 -16.33 -5.69
C ALA A 105 17.01 -15.58 -4.63
N THR A 106 17.52 -14.42 -5.02
CA THR A 106 18.30 -13.53 -4.14
C THR A 106 17.48 -12.31 -3.79
N LEU A 107 17.13 -12.16 -2.50
CA LEU A 107 16.40 -11.02 -1.97
C LEU A 107 17.37 -9.87 -1.66
N THR A 108 17.27 -8.79 -2.42
CA THR A 108 18.17 -7.63 -2.36
C THR A 108 17.67 -6.55 -1.41
N ASP A 109 16.36 -6.34 -1.34
CA ASP A 109 15.75 -5.32 -0.47
C ASP A 109 14.41 -5.81 0.10
N VAL A 110 14.13 -5.40 1.34
CA VAL A 110 12.81 -5.52 1.95
C VAL A 110 12.47 -4.19 2.56
N ARG A 111 11.31 -3.66 2.18
CA ARG A 111 10.79 -2.41 2.72
C ARG A 111 9.42 -2.60 3.33
N ARG A 112 9.14 -1.81 4.36
CA ARG A 112 7.88 -1.79 5.08
C ARG A 112 7.38 -0.36 5.25
N GLY A 113 6.08 -0.19 5.12
CA GLY A 113 5.42 1.08 5.40
C GLY A 113 3.93 0.93 5.67
N THR A 114 3.31 2.03 6.10
CA THR A 114 1.86 2.10 6.27
C THR A 114 1.21 2.27 4.90
N PHE A 115 0.21 1.43 4.63
CA PHE A 115 -0.60 1.53 3.43
C PHE A 115 -1.89 2.29 3.73
N TYR A 116 -2.25 3.21 2.86
CA TYR A 116 -3.54 3.88 2.88
C TYR A 116 -4.21 3.73 1.52
N ARG A 117 -5.47 3.30 1.53
CA ARG A 117 -6.34 3.37 0.36
C ARG A 117 -7.48 4.32 0.66
N LEU A 118 -7.52 5.42 -0.07
CA LEU A 118 -8.48 6.50 0.13
C LEU A 118 -9.45 6.55 -1.03
N THR A 119 -10.74 6.40 -0.75
CA THR A 119 -11.81 6.55 -1.75
C THR A 119 -12.39 7.95 -1.67
N THR A 120 -12.38 8.65 -2.79
CA THR A 120 -12.88 10.02 -2.96
C THR A 120 -14.09 10.06 -3.90
N LEU A 121 -14.90 11.11 -3.81
CA LEU A 121 -16.03 11.40 -4.71
C LEU A 121 -15.61 12.17 -5.98
N HIS A 122 -14.32 12.37 -6.21
CA HIS A 122 -13.85 13.01 -7.44
C HIS A 122 -13.94 12.02 -8.59
N ALA A 123 -14.51 12.44 -9.72
CA ALA A 123 -14.50 11.66 -10.96
C ALA A 123 -13.16 11.75 -11.70
N ASP A 124 -12.49 12.91 -11.59
CA ASP A 124 -11.19 13.19 -12.20
C ASP A 124 -10.04 12.59 -11.37
N PRO A 125 -9.16 11.75 -11.96
CA PRO A 125 -8.01 11.17 -11.27
C PRO A 125 -7.05 12.21 -10.68
N LYS A 126 -6.84 13.33 -11.37
CA LYS A 126 -5.89 14.36 -10.90
C LYS A 126 -6.45 15.07 -9.66
N ALA A 127 -7.71 15.49 -9.70
CA ALA A 127 -8.38 16.08 -8.54
C ALA A 127 -8.45 15.12 -7.34
N ALA A 128 -8.69 13.82 -7.60
CA ALA A 128 -8.66 12.79 -6.55
C ALA A 128 -7.28 12.70 -5.88
N LEU A 129 -6.21 12.69 -6.68
CA LEU A 129 -4.84 12.63 -6.18
C LEU A 129 -4.46 13.89 -5.39
N GLU A 130 -4.74 15.08 -5.92
CA GLU A 130 -4.44 16.36 -5.26
C GLU A 130 -5.14 16.45 -3.89
N SER A 131 -6.42 16.10 -3.85
CA SER A 131 -7.21 16.03 -2.61
C SER A 131 -6.59 15.05 -1.60
N VAL A 132 -6.23 13.84 -2.03
CA VAL A 132 -5.60 12.85 -1.16
C VAL A 132 -4.22 13.28 -0.67
N LEU A 133 -3.41 13.93 -1.51
CA LEU A 133 -2.10 14.43 -1.11
C LEU A 133 -2.19 15.61 -0.14
N GLU A 134 -3.18 16.50 -0.28
CA GLU A 134 -3.46 17.55 0.69
C GLU A 134 -3.79 16.97 2.08
N ILE A 135 -4.55 15.87 2.09
CA ILE A 135 -4.95 15.16 3.30
C ILE A 135 -3.77 14.39 3.92
N ALA A 136 -2.96 13.77 3.06
CA ALA A 136 -1.83 12.96 3.48
C ALA A 136 -0.66 13.82 3.96
N VAL A 137 -0.34 14.89 3.22
CA VAL A 137 0.84 15.74 3.36
C VAL A 137 0.39 17.18 3.57
N THR A 138 0.16 17.60 4.82
CA THR A 138 0.02 19.03 5.12
C THR A 138 1.06 19.51 6.11
N ARG A 139 1.66 20.67 5.76
CA ARG A 139 2.74 21.38 6.46
C ARG A 139 2.41 21.86 7.89
N SER A 140 1.26 21.48 8.45
CA SER A 140 0.80 21.98 9.75
C SER A 140 0.62 20.83 10.74
N ARG A 141 1.27 20.95 11.91
CA ARG A 141 1.24 20.04 13.07
C ARG A 141 -0.17 19.75 13.61
N ARG A 142 -1.21 20.40 13.08
CA ARG A 142 -2.62 20.25 13.51
C ARG A 142 -3.52 19.56 12.48
N HIS A 143 -3.08 19.33 11.23
CA HIS A 143 -3.96 18.83 10.15
C HIS A 143 -3.39 17.70 9.29
N GLY A 144 -2.10 17.36 9.39
CA GLY A 144 -1.58 16.13 8.77
C GLY A 144 -2.06 14.90 9.53
N LEU A 145 -2.99 14.13 8.95
CA LEU A 145 -3.62 12.99 9.63
C LEU A 145 -2.96 11.64 9.33
N LEU A 146 -2.24 11.53 8.21
CA LEU A 146 -1.77 10.23 7.69
C LEU A 146 -0.25 10.08 7.68
N LEU A 147 0.51 11.17 7.52
CA LEU A 147 1.97 11.12 7.65
C LEU A 147 2.58 12.41 8.20
N ASN A 148 3.75 12.26 8.80
CA ASN A 148 4.60 13.32 9.29
C ASN A 148 5.69 13.64 8.25
N PRO A 149 5.61 14.79 7.54
CA PRO A 149 6.48 15.10 6.41
C PRO A 149 7.96 15.29 6.78
N HIS A 150 8.31 15.34 8.07
CA HIS A 150 9.70 15.46 8.52
C HIS A 150 10.43 14.13 8.63
N TYR A 151 9.72 13.03 8.82
CA TYR A 151 10.30 11.71 9.07
C TYR A 151 9.77 10.63 8.14
N GLU A 152 8.64 10.90 7.48
CA GLU A 152 7.94 9.96 6.63
C GLU A 152 7.93 10.44 5.19
N GLN A 153 8.17 9.51 4.29
CA GLN A 153 8.07 9.67 2.85
C GLN A 153 6.79 8.99 2.36
N HIS A 154 6.28 9.40 1.20
CA HIS A 154 5.15 8.73 0.58
C HIS A 154 5.42 8.40 -0.88
N GLU A 155 4.80 7.32 -1.34
CA GLU A 155 4.76 6.88 -2.73
C GLU A 155 3.30 6.69 -3.14
N VAL A 156 2.93 7.26 -4.30
CA VAL A 156 1.61 7.02 -4.90
C VAL A 156 1.71 5.73 -5.70
N LEU A 157 0.99 4.70 -5.27
CA LEU A 157 1.03 3.38 -5.91
C LEU A 157 0.02 3.27 -7.05
N SER A 158 -1.16 3.87 -6.89
CA SER A 158 -2.17 3.90 -7.94
C SER A 158 -3.19 5.01 -7.73
N VAL A 159 -3.77 5.44 -8.85
CA VAL A 159 -4.99 6.25 -8.89
C VAL A 159 -5.98 5.48 -9.76
N GLY A 160 -6.86 4.72 -9.12
CA GLY A 160 -7.87 3.89 -9.78
C GLY A 160 -9.26 4.48 -9.69
N GLY A 161 -10.18 3.93 -10.47
CA GLY A 161 -11.63 4.08 -10.28
C GLY A 161 -12.35 3.06 -11.15
N ALA A 162 -13.65 2.88 -10.94
CA ALA A 162 -14.43 2.09 -11.87
C ALA A 162 -14.30 2.66 -13.28
N SER A 163 -13.88 1.83 -14.23
CA SER A 163 -14.16 2.10 -15.63
C SER A 163 -15.67 2.13 -15.77
N PRO A 164 -16.28 3.15 -16.39
CA PRO A 164 -17.67 3.04 -16.80
C PRO A 164 -17.73 1.85 -17.76
N HIS A 165 -18.38 0.77 -17.35
CA HIS A 165 -18.77 -0.28 -18.26
C HIS A 165 -19.65 0.38 -19.32
N VAL A 166 -19.08 0.63 -20.50
CA VAL A 166 -19.87 0.97 -21.68
C VAL A 166 -20.45 -0.35 -22.16
N GLU A 167 -21.69 -0.65 -21.78
CA GLU A 167 -22.51 -1.61 -22.51
C GLU A 167 -22.71 -1.04 -23.92
N ALA A 168 -21.98 -1.59 -24.88
CA ALA A 168 -22.26 -1.36 -26.30
C ALA A 168 -23.62 -1.99 -26.60
N THR A 169 -24.59 -1.14 -26.97
CA THR A 169 -25.92 -1.52 -27.42
C THR A 169 -25.87 -2.02 -28.86
#